data_AF-A0A4Z1ID34-F1
#
_entry.id   AF-A0A4Z1ID34-F1
#
_cell.length_a   1.000
_cell.length_b   1.000
_cell.length_c   1.000
_cell.angle_alpha   90.00
_cell.angle_beta   90.00
_cell.angle_gamma   90.00
#
_symmetry.space_group_name_H-M   'P 1'
#
loop_
_entity.id
_entity.type
_entity.pdbx_description
1 polymer ?
#
loop_
_entity_poly.entity_id
_entity_poly.type
_entity_poly.pdbx_seq_one_letter_code
_entity_poly.pdbx_strand_id
1 'polypeptide(L)'
;MVNLYMVMTQVTLHEHEDEAVLKKKFFDLEKANKHAQMLVNEWRTKMFRQQEILEKWDSDRMYHGEIIHDEKKTTKVFVTFKPMNTEDVDRYDPTLVRPIFANRYYTIRFEKVVEEIDPETQKVCMIDRTAGFADASKLFTVLEMANHAAAEYLAKEVKPKEEEHHIAFVEELLPQVRTERDSCNESGSEFYCSLEDDSVPWADFKSFEVSVELWRTEGPIN
;
A
#
# COMPACT_ATOMS: atom_id res chain seq x y z
N MET A 1 -11.21 -0.58 -18.43
CA MET A 1 -11.07 0.88 -18.64
C MET A 1 -9.87 1.38 -17.86
N VAL A 2 -9.11 2.32 -18.42
CA VAL A 2 -7.95 2.95 -17.77
C VAL A 2 -8.07 4.47 -17.87
N ASN A 3 -7.60 5.17 -16.84
CA ASN A 3 -7.54 6.63 -16.84
C ASN A 3 -6.26 7.08 -17.55
N LEU A 4 -6.42 7.82 -18.64
CA LEU A 4 -5.32 8.48 -19.32
C LEU A 4 -5.24 9.94 -18.87
N TYR A 5 -4.12 10.30 -18.25
CA TYR A 5 -3.79 11.67 -17.89
C TYR A 5 -3.26 12.40 -19.12
N MET A 6 -3.83 13.55 -19.42
CA MET A 6 -3.56 14.35 -20.59
C MET A 6 -3.04 15.70 -20.13
N VAL A 7 -1.83 16.06 -20.60
CA VAL A 7 -1.29 17.39 -20.43
C VAL A 7 -1.80 18.24 -21.59
N MET A 8 -2.58 19.26 -21.27
CA MET A 8 -3.20 20.17 -22.20
C MET A 8 -2.53 21.55 -22.12
N THR A 9 -2.59 22.30 -23.20
CA THR A 9 -2.27 23.72 -23.19
C THR A 9 -3.38 24.51 -23.85
N GLN A 10 -3.83 25.57 -23.20
CA GLN A 10 -4.85 26.46 -23.71
C GLN A 10 -4.33 27.89 -23.67
N VAL A 11 -4.54 28.63 -24.75
CA VAL A 11 -4.15 30.04 -24.83
C VAL A 11 -5.42 30.87 -24.77
N THR A 12 -5.39 31.97 -24.03
CA THR A 12 -6.47 32.96 -24.01
C THR A 12 -5.91 34.28 -24.53
N LEU A 13 -6.59 34.88 -25.51
CA LEU A 13 -6.24 36.18 -26.09
C LEU A 13 -7.43 37.12 -25.93
N HIS A 14 -7.24 38.25 -25.23
CA HIS A 14 -8.26 39.30 -25.09
C HIS A 14 -9.66 38.77 -24.71
N GLU A 15 -9.71 37.80 -23.79
CA GLU A 15 -10.95 37.17 -23.28
C GLU A 15 -11.58 36.09 -24.18
N HIS A 16 -10.94 35.73 -25.30
CA HIS A 16 -11.29 34.55 -26.07
C HIS A 16 -10.38 33.38 -25.73
N GLU A 17 -10.99 32.28 -25.27
CA GLU A 17 -10.27 31.04 -25.03
C GLU A 17 -10.12 30.25 -26.34
N ASP A 18 -8.88 29.92 -26.70
CA ASP A 18 -8.59 28.99 -27.79
C ASP A 18 -8.96 27.56 -27.38
N GLU A 19 -9.07 26.66 -28.36
CA GLU A 19 -9.23 25.23 -28.10
C GLU A 19 -8.01 24.68 -27.35
N ALA A 20 -8.27 23.86 -26.33
CA ALA A 20 -7.22 23.20 -25.58
C ALA A 20 -6.48 22.19 -26.47
N VAL A 21 -5.19 22.43 -26.68
CA VAL A 21 -4.32 21.58 -27.50
C VAL A 21 -3.70 20.50 -26.62
N LEU A 22 -3.92 19.23 -26.97
CA LEU A 22 -3.26 18.10 -26.32
C LEU A 22 -1.76 18.13 -26.59
N LYS A 23 -0.95 18.21 -25.53
CA LYS A 23 0.51 18.12 -25.63
C LYS A 23 0.97 16.67 -25.57
N LYS A 24 0.49 15.91 -24.58
CA LYS A 24 0.92 14.53 -24.37
C LYS A 24 -0.03 13.76 -23.46
N LYS A 25 -0.08 12.44 -23.65
CA LYS A 25 -0.82 11.48 -22.82
C LYS A 25 0.13 10.69 -21.92
N PHE A 26 -0.33 10.33 -20.73
CA PHE A 26 0.39 9.58 -19.71
C PHE A 26 -0.56 8.62 -19.00
N PHE A 27 -0.04 7.47 -18.60
CA PHE A 27 -0.76 6.52 -17.74
C PHE A 27 -0.59 6.81 -16.24
N ASP A 28 0.41 7.62 -15.91
CA ASP A 28 0.84 7.90 -14.54
C ASP A 28 0.70 9.39 -14.27
N LEU A 29 -0.04 9.73 -13.20
CA LEU A 29 -0.33 11.11 -12.81
C LEU A 29 0.96 11.86 -12.44
N GLU A 30 1.92 11.21 -11.77
CA GLU A 30 3.18 11.83 -11.36
C GLU A 30 4.00 12.24 -12.60
N LYS A 31 4.08 11.37 -13.62
CA LYS A 31 4.72 11.68 -14.90
C LYS A 31 4.00 12.80 -15.65
N ALA A 32 2.67 12.80 -15.64
CA ALA A 32 1.87 13.87 -16.25
C ALA A 32 2.13 15.22 -15.58
N ASN A 33 2.07 15.26 -14.25
CA ASN A 33 2.33 16.44 -13.45
C ASN A 33 3.77 16.95 -13.63
N LYS A 34 4.78 16.07 -13.59
CA LYS A 34 6.18 16.41 -13.86
C LYS A 34 6.37 17.02 -15.25
N HIS A 35 5.67 16.48 -16.26
CA HIS A 35 5.74 17.04 -17.61
C HIS A 35 5.05 18.40 -17.70
N ALA A 36 3.89 18.58 -17.07
CA ALA A 36 3.21 19.87 -17.03
C ALA A 36 4.05 20.95 -16.31
N GLN A 37 4.67 20.60 -15.18
CA GLN A 37 5.63 21.46 -14.47
C GLN A 37 6.85 21.78 -15.33
N MET A 38 7.39 20.81 -16.06
CA MET A 38 8.48 21.04 -17.00
C MET A 38 8.11 22.09 -18.04
N LEU A 39 6.91 21.99 -18.65
CA LEU A 39 6.42 22.99 -19.60
C LEU A 39 6.29 24.38 -18.97
N VAL A 40 5.80 24.49 -17.74
CA VAL A 40 5.72 25.78 -17.03
C VAL A 40 7.13 26.31 -16.69
N ASN A 41 8.06 25.45 -16.31
CA ASN A 41 9.46 25.83 -16.06
C ASN A 41 10.21 26.25 -17.34
N GLU A 42 9.87 25.69 -18.50
CA GLU A 42 10.36 26.18 -19.80
C GLU A 42 9.90 27.62 -20.07
N TRP A 43 8.74 28.03 -19.55
CA TRP A 43 8.36 29.43 -19.57
C TRP A 43 9.24 30.23 -18.62
N ARG A 44 9.43 29.85 -17.35
CA ARG A 44 10.30 30.59 -16.40
C ARG A 44 11.67 30.98 -16.95
N THR A 45 12.28 30.13 -17.76
CA THR A 45 13.61 30.39 -18.34
C THR A 45 13.60 31.39 -19.51
N LYS A 46 12.43 31.66 -20.10
CA LYS A 46 12.23 32.64 -21.19
C LYS A 46 11.88 34.02 -20.61
N MET A 47 12.91 34.72 -20.12
CA MET A 47 12.85 35.99 -19.37
C MET A 47 12.14 37.21 -20.01
N PHE A 48 11.59 37.12 -21.23
CA PHE A 48 11.27 38.32 -22.02
C PHE A 48 9.78 38.64 -22.23
N ARG A 49 8.81 37.90 -21.66
CA ARG A 49 7.36 38.09 -21.99
C ARG A 49 6.33 37.76 -20.90
N GLN A 50 6.74 37.61 -19.63
CA GLN A 50 5.89 37.02 -18.60
C GLN A 50 5.80 37.95 -17.40
N GLN A 51 4.58 38.28 -17.00
CA GLN A 51 4.31 39.13 -15.85
C GLN A 51 4.22 38.29 -14.58
N GLU A 52 3.55 37.14 -14.67
CA GLU A 52 3.27 36.30 -13.51
C GLU A 52 3.06 34.83 -13.92
N ILE A 53 3.42 33.91 -13.03
CA ILE A 53 3.12 32.48 -13.16
C ILE A 53 2.41 32.02 -11.90
N LEU A 54 1.18 31.55 -12.05
CA LEU A 54 0.37 31.00 -10.97
C LEU A 54 0.34 29.48 -11.08
N GLU A 55 0.70 28.80 -10.00
CA GLU A 55 0.64 27.34 -9.92
C GLU A 55 -0.33 26.92 -8.84
N LYS A 56 -1.20 25.96 -9.16
CA LYS A 56 -2.13 25.37 -8.20
C LYS A 56 -2.25 23.87 -8.45
N TRP A 57 -2.65 23.20 -7.39
CA TRP A 57 -3.05 21.81 -7.41
C TRP A 57 -4.55 21.76 -7.16
N ASP A 58 -5.28 20.98 -7.95
CA ASP A 58 -6.68 20.72 -7.65
C ASP A 58 -6.83 19.66 -6.54
N SER A 59 -8.08 19.34 -6.18
CA SER A 59 -8.40 18.33 -5.15
C SER A 59 -7.82 16.96 -5.46
N ASP A 60 -7.65 16.65 -6.75
CA ASP A 60 -7.23 15.35 -7.25
C ASP A 60 -5.71 15.32 -7.50
N ARG A 61 -4.98 16.31 -6.97
CA ARG A 61 -3.53 16.49 -7.11
C ARG A 61 -3.09 16.63 -8.57
N MET A 62 -3.96 17.14 -9.45
CA MET A 62 -3.60 17.47 -10.83
C MET A 62 -3.02 18.87 -10.91
N TYR A 63 -1.89 18.96 -11.58
CA TYR A 63 -1.15 20.20 -11.70
C TYR A 63 -1.82 21.15 -12.71
N HIS A 64 -1.93 22.41 -12.30
CA HIS A 64 -2.42 23.51 -13.11
C HIS A 64 -1.44 24.69 -13.00
N GLY A 65 -0.87 25.10 -14.13
CA GLY A 65 -0.07 26.31 -14.26
C GLY A 65 -0.74 27.31 -15.18
N GLU A 66 -0.76 28.56 -14.78
CA GLU A 66 -1.24 29.68 -15.58
C GLU A 66 -0.09 30.68 -15.74
N ILE A 67 0.32 30.91 -16.99
CA ILE A 67 1.33 31.89 -17.36
C ILE A 67 0.61 33.13 -17.87
N ILE A 68 0.75 34.24 -17.17
CA ILE A 68 0.23 35.55 -17.54
C ILE A 68 1.33 36.29 -18.31
N HIS A 69 1.06 36.57 -19.59
CA HIS A 69 1.91 37.37 -20.46
C HIS A 69 1.43 38.83 -20.47
N ASP A 70 2.13 39.69 -21.21
CA ASP A 70 1.70 41.09 -21.39
C ASP A 70 0.34 41.22 -22.11
N GLU A 71 -0.44 42.24 -21.73
CA GLU A 71 -1.63 42.72 -22.45
C GLU A 71 -2.75 41.68 -22.70
N LYS A 72 -3.19 40.99 -21.63
CA LYS A 72 -4.35 40.04 -21.61
C LYS A 72 -4.14 38.72 -22.34
N LYS A 73 -2.89 38.29 -22.56
CA LYS A 73 -2.61 36.94 -23.04
C LYS A 73 -2.30 36.02 -21.86
N THR A 74 -3.03 34.92 -21.72
CA THR A 74 -2.71 33.87 -20.74
C THR A 74 -2.47 32.53 -21.42
N THR A 75 -1.64 31.70 -20.82
CA THR A 75 -1.42 30.32 -21.26
C THR A 75 -1.61 29.41 -20.06
N LYS A 76 -2.61 28.55 -20.14
CA LYS A 76 -2.90 27.53 -19.13
C LYS A 76 -2.25 26.22 -19.56
N VAL A 77 -1.45 25.63 -18.69
CA VAL A 77 -0.94 24.27 -18.82
C VAL A 77 -1.56 23.46 -17.71
N PHE A 78 -2.34 22.44 -18.05
CA PHE A 78 -3.08 21.68 -17.04
C PHE A 78 -3.12 20.20 -17.36
N VAL A 79 -3.24 19.41 -16.30
CA VAL A 79 -3.46 17.97 -16.39
C VAL A 79 -4.96 17.71 -16.24
N THR A 80 -5.51 16.92 -17.14
CA THR A 80 -6.87 16.38 -17.05
C THR A 80 -6.83 14.87 -17.27
N PHE A 81 -7.90 14.15 -16.95
CA PHE A 81 -7.98 12.71 -17.23
C PHE A 81 -9.18 12.38 -18.10
N LYS A 82 -9.04 11.33 -18.91
CA LYS A 82 -10.15 10.75 -19.66
C LYS A 82 -10.15 9.24 -19.49
N PRO A 83 -11.26 8.63 -19.02
CA PRO A 83 -11.40 7.18 -19.03
C PRO A 83 -11.46 6.70 -20.48
N MET A 84 -10.68 5.68 -20.81
CA MET A 84 -10.70 5.01 -22.12
C MET A 84 -10.73 3.49 -21.96
N ASN A 85 -11.32 2.78 -22.92
CA ASN A 85 -11.16 1.33 -22.96
C ASN A 85 -9.73 0.99 -23.33
N THR A 86 -9.22 -0.09 -22.78
CA THR A 86 -7.87 -0.58 -23.05
C THR A 86 -7.66 -0.96 -24.52
N GLU A 87 -8.74 -1.37 -25.20
CA GLU A 87 -8.74 -1.69 -26.63
C GLU A 87 -8.58 -0.45 -27.53
N ASP A 88 -9.01 0.72 -27.05
CA ASP A 88 -8.99 1.99 -27.80
C ASP A 88 -7.66 2.76 -27.66
N VAL A 89 -6.68 2.17 -26.97
CA VAL A 89 -5.38 2.79 -26.70
C VAL A 89 -4.31 2.09 -27.52
N ASP A 90 -3.97 2.69 -28.67
CA ASP A 90 -3.01 2.19 -29.68
C ASP A 90 -1.65 1.72 -29.14
N ARG A 91 -1.31 2.02 -27.88
CA ARG A 91 -0.07 1.63 -27.18
C ARG A 91 -0.29 1.44 -25.68
N TYR A 92 -1.28 0.64 -25.29
CA TYR A 92 -1.43 0.22 -23.89
C TYR A 92 -0.43 -0.88 -23.57
N ASP A 93 0.67 -0.51 -22.91
CA ASP A 93 1.56 -1.46 -22.26
C ASP A 93 1.17 -1.51 -20.77
N PRO A 94 0.60 -2.63 -20.28
CA PRO A 94 0.19 -2.79 -18.88
C PRO A 94 1.34 -2.54 -17.89
N THR A 95 2.60 -2.73 -18.32
CA THR A 95 3.78 -2.51 -17.48
C THR A 95 4.08 -1.02 -17.23
N LEU A 96 3.50 -0.10 -18.02
CA LEU A 96 3.67 1.34 -17.85
C LEU A 96 2.76 1.95 -16.77
N VAL A 97 1.71 1.22 -16.37
CA VAL A 97 0.83 1.60 -15.27
C VAL A 97 1.52 1.19 -13.97
N ARG A 98 1.99 2.17 -13.21
CA ARG A 98 2.50 1.87 -11.87
C ARG A 98 1.34 1.40 -10.99
N PRO A 99 1.48 0.26 -10.28
CA PRO A 99 0.53 -0.16 -9.28
C PRO A 99 0.29 0.96 -8.26
N ILE A 100 -0.97 1.25 -7.92
CA ILE A 100 -1.33 2.19 -6.86
C ILE A 100 -0.90 1.63 -5.48
N PHE A 101 -0.94 0.30 -5.35
CA PHE A 101 -0.48 -0.46 -4.20
C PHE A 101 0.85 -1.16 -4.52
N ALA A 102 1.65 -1.49 -3.50
CA ALA A 102 2.88 -2.23 -3.72
C ALA A 102 2.58 -3.56 -4.44
N ASN A 103 3.30 -3.85 -5.52
CA ASN A 103 3.15 -5.11 -6.28
C ASN A 103 3.63 -6.36 -5.50
N ARG A 104 4.34 -6.11 -4.40
CA ARG A 104 4.80 -7.10 -3.44
C ARG A 104 4.49 -6.56 -2.06
N TYR A 105 3.75 -7.33 -1.29
CA TYR A 105 3.46 -7.03 0.10
C TYR A 105 3.35 -8.32 0.89
N TYR A 106 3.53 -8.20 2.19
CA TYR A 106 3.42 -9.29 3.14
C TYR A 106 2.17 -9.09 3.98
N THR A 107 1.52 -10.21 4.32
CA THR A 107 0.41 -10.25 5.28
C THR A 107 0.73 -11.25 6.38
N ILE A 108 0.09 -11.07 7.53
CA ILE A 108 0.26 -11.99 8.66
C ILE A 108 -0.99 -12.84 8.75
N ARG A 109 -0.81 -14.15 8.68
CA ARG A 109 -1.87 -15.14 8.83
C ARG A 109 -1.74 -15.86 10.14
N PHE A 110 -2.87 -16.35 10.62
CA PHE A 110 -2.91 -17.21 11.78
C PHE A 110 -3.90 -18.35 11.57
N GLU A 111 -3.64 -19.45 12.28
CA GLU A 111 -4.58 -20.55 12.49
C GLU A 111 -4.58 -20.91 13.97
N LYS A 112 -5.76 -20.95 14.58
CA LYS A 112 -5.99 -21.32 15.98
C LYS A 112 -6.93 -22.52 16.03
N VAL A 113 -6.52 -23.56 16.74
CA VAL A 113 -7.32 -24.75 16.98
C VAL A 113 -7.63 -24.85 18.46
N VAL A 114 -8.92 -24.96 18.81
CA VAL A 114 -9.39 -25.12 20.20
C VAL A 114 -10.14 -26.44 20.31
N GLU A 115 -9.90 -27.19 21.38
CA GLU A 115 -10.69 -28.37 21.72
C GLU A 115 -11.63 -28.05 22.87
N GLU A 116 -12.92 -28.28 22.66
CA GLU A 116 -13.91 -28.24 23.74
C GLU A 116 -14.09 -29.65 24.31
N ILE A 117 -13.79 -29.78 25.60
CA ILE A 117 -14.04 -31.00 26.38
C ILE A 117 -15.44 -30.89 26.99
N ASP A 118 -16.28 -31.89 26.72
CA ASP A 118 -17.59 -31.98 27.36
C ASP A 118 -17.42 -32.20 28.87
N PRO A 119 -17.96 -31.28 29.70
CA PRO A 119 -17.77 -31.31 31.14
C PRO A 119 -18.40 -32.52 31.82
N GLU A 120 -19.40 -33.17 31.21
CA GLU A 120 -20.07 -34.35 31.77
C GLU A 120 -19.37 -35.66 31.38
N THR A 121 -18.85 -35.75 30.17
CA THR A 121 -18.28 -37.00 29.63
C THR A 121 -16.76 -37.06 29.64
N GLN A 122 -16.09 -35.93 29.91
CA GLN A 122 -14.64 -35.74 29.75
C GLN A 122 -14.10 -36.19 28.39
N LYS A 123 -14.96 -36.18 27.36
CA LYS A 123 -14.57 -36.49 25.99
C LYS A 123 -14.39 -35.19 25.21
N VAL A 124 -13.40 -35.17 24.33
CA VAL A 124 -13.24 -34.11 23.33
C VAL A 124 -14.47 -34.15 22.42
N CYS A 125 -15.27 -33.10 22.45
CA CYS A 125 -16.57 -33.08 21.78
C CYS A 125 -16.58 -32.20 20.52
N MET A 126 -15.82 -31.10 20.50
CA MET A 126 -15.71 -30.24 19.32
C MET A 126 -14.29 -29.71 19.14
N ILE A 127 -13.84 -29.66 17.89
CA ILE A 127 -12.60 -29.01 17.48
C ILE A 127 -13.01 -27.78 16.68
N ASP A 128 -12.83 -26.59 17.25
CA ASP A 128 -13.02 -25.34 16.52
C ASP A 128 -11.71 -24.92 15.86
N ARG A 129 -11.78 -24.50 14.61
CA ARG A 129 -10.64 -24.04 13.82
C ARG A 129 -10.92 -22.65 13.28
N THR A 130 -10.19 -21.67 13.77
CA THR A 130 -10.26 -20.28 13.32
C THR A 130 -8.99 -19.95 12.56
N ALA A 131 -9.13 -19.55 11.29
CA ALA A 131 -8.02 -19.07 10.47
C ALA A 131 -8.35 -17.68 9.90
N GLY A 132 -7.33 -16.83 9.77
CA GLY A 132 -7.55 -15.47 9.28
C GLY A 132 -6.28 -14.65 9.15
N PHE A 133 -6.48 -13.33 9.08
CA PHE A 133 -5.42 -12.33 9.06
C PHE A 133 -5.35 -11.64 10.41
N ALA A 134 -4.14 -11.44 10.94
CA ALA A 134 -3.94 -10.72 12.19
C ALA A 134 -4.48 -9.27 12.12
N ASP A 135 -4.35 -8.63 10.95
CA ASP A 135 -4.97 -7.35 10.62
C ASP A 135 -5.22 -7.27 9.11
N ALA A 136 -6.46 -7.50 8.69
CA ALA A 136 -6.84 -7.52 7.28
C ALA A 136 -6.69 -6.15 6.57
N SER A 137 -6.51 -5.06 7.34
CA SER A 137 -6.32 -3.71 6.79
C SER A 137 -4.86 -3.34 6.55
N LYS A 138 -3.91 -4.13 7.06
CA LYS A 138 -2.47 -3.83 6.98
C LYS A 138 -1.76 -4.68 5.95
N LEU A 139 -1.02 -4.00 5.08
CA LEU A 139 -0.12 -4.60 4.10
C LEU A 139 1.30 -4.09 4.38
N PHE A 140 2.25 -5.01 4.56
CA PHE A 140 3.63 -4.63 4.83
C PHE A 140 4.44 -4.71 3.54
N THR A 141 5.20 -3.66 3.22
CA THR A 141 6.06 -3.64 2.02
C THR A 141 7.50 -4.05 2.33
N VAL A 142 7.86 -4.14 3.60
CA VAL A 142 9.18 -4.51 4.12
C VAL A 142 9.04 -5.79 4.94
N LEU A 143 9.83 -6.82 4.61
CA LEU A 143 9.78 -8.13 5.26
C LEU A 143 10.06 -8.04 6.77
N GLU A 144 11.09 -7.29 7.17
CA GLU A 144 11.45 -7.11 8.58
C GLU A 144 10.30 -6.54 9.42
N MET A 145 9.52 -5.62 8.85
CA MET A 145 8.33 -5.07 9.51
C MET A 145 7.22 -6.11 9.63
N ALA A 146 7.04 -6.95 8.61
CA ALA A 146 6.06 -8.03 8.63
C ALA A 146 6.43 -9.09 9.67
N ASN A 147 7.69 -9.52 9.70
CA ASN A 147 8.23 -10.46 10.69
C ASN A 147 8.09 -9.90 12.11
N HIS A 148 8.41 -8.62 12.32
CA HIS A 148 8.23 -7.98 13.62
C HIS A 148 6.76 -7.96 14.06
N ALA A 149 5.85 -7.58 13.17
CA ALA A 149 4.43 -7.53 13.48
C ALA A 149 3.83 -8.93 13.71
N ALA A 150 4.31 -9.97 13.02
CA ALA A 150 3.90 -11.35 13.24
C ALA A 150 4.33 -11.85 14.63
N ALA A 151 5.58 -11.62 15.00
CA ALA A 151 6.11 -11.97 16.31
C ALA A 151 5.37 -11.23 17.46
N GLU A 152 5.08 -9.95 17.29
CA GLU A 152 4.28 -9.17 18.26
C GLU A 152 2.83 -9.67 18.35
N TYR A 153 2.21 -10.04 17.23
CA TYR A 153 0.88 -10.63 17.22
C TYR A 153 0.85 -11.96 17.99
N LEU A 154 1.78 -12.87 17.70
CA LEU A 154 1.94 -14.13 18.43
C LEU A 154 2.10 -13.88 19.93
N ALA A 155 3.06 -13.02 20.32
CA ALA A 155 3.35 -12.69 21.71
C ALA A 155 2.13 -12.12 22.45
N LYS A 156 1.32 -11.31 21.76
CA LYS A 156 0.10 -10.72 22.33
C LYS A 156 -0.98 -11.77 22.58
N GLU A 157 -1.21 -12.68 21.63
CA GLU A 157 -2.26 -13.69 21.72
C GLU A 157 -1.94 -14.78 22.76
N VAL A 158 -0.66 -15.12 22.94
CA VAL A 158 -0.23 -16.16 23.91
C VAL A 158 0.15 -15.61 25.28
N LYS A 159 0.01 -14.29 25.51
CA LYS A 159 0.36 -13.66 26.77
C LYS A 159 -0.53 -14.23 27.91
N PRO A 160 0.05 -14.70 29.03
CA PRO A 160 -0.72 -15.14 30.18
C PRO A 160 -1.64 -14.05 30.71
N LYS A 161 -2.82 -14.45 31.17
CA LYS A 161 -3.74 -13.58 31.92
C LYS A 161 -3.44 -13.57 33.41
N GLU A 162 -2.84 -14.64 33.93
CA GLU A 162 -2.57 -14.86 35.34
C GLU A 162 -1.07 -14.78 35.64
N GLU A 163 -0.70 -14.15 36.77
CA GLU A 163 0.69 -13.87 37.15
C GLU A 163 1.58 -15.12 37.27
N GLU A 164 1.01 -16.29 37.59
CA GLU A 164 1.74 -17.54 37.81
C GLU A 164 2.62 -17.94 36.61
N HIS A 165 2.17 -17.65 35.39
CA HIS A 165 2.86 -18.02 34.16
C HIS A 165 3.64 -16.86 33.52
N HIS A 166 3.65 -15.67 34.14
CA HIS A 166 4.34 -14.51 33.57
C HIS A 166 5.85 -14.71 33.44
N ILE A 167 6.50 -15.36 34.40
CA ILE A 167 7.96 -15.58 34.36
C ILE A 167 8.31 -16.48 33.18
N ALA A 168 7.62 -17.63 33.03
CA ALA A 168 7.83 -18.54 31.90
C ALA A 168 7.60 -17.83 30.55
N PHE A 169 6.54 -17.03 30.43
CA PHE A 169 6.29 -16.24 29.24
C PHE A 169 7.40 -15.20 28.95
N VAL A 170 7.85 -14.45 29.96
CA VAL A 170 8.80 -13.33 29.78
C VAL A 170 10.24 -13.80 29.62
N GLU A 171 10.66 -14.82 30.37
CA GLU A 171 12.05 -15.27 30.43
C GLU A 171 12.34 -16.43 29.47
N GLU A 172 11.33 -17.22 29.09
CA GLU A 172 11.53 -18.39 28.22
C GLU A 172 10.93 -18.18 26.83
N LEU A 173 9.61 -17.92 26.73
CA LEU A 173 8.93 -17.88 25.44
C LEU A 173 9.23 -16.60 24.62
N LEU A 174 9.10 -15.42 25.23
CA LEU A 174 9.34 -14.15 24.53
C LEU A 174 10.75 -14.04 23.92
N PRO A 175 11.84 -14.44 24.61
CA PRO A 175 13.17 -14.45 24.03
C PRO A 175 13.31 -15.43 22.85
N GLN A 176 12.66 -16.60 22.91
CA GLN A 176 12.66 -17.56 21.79
C GLN A 176 11.96 -16.98 20.56
N VAL A 177 10.78 -16.39 20.73
CA VAL A 177 10.02 -15.72 19.65
C VAL A 177 10.84 -14.59 19.01
N ARG A 178 11.54 -13.79 19.83
CA ARG A 178 12.41 -12.71 19.34
C ARG A 178 13.63 -13.26 18.59
N THR A 179 14.24 -14.32 19.11
CA THR A 179 15.40 -14.97 18.47
C THR A 179 15.00 -15.54 17.11
N GLU A 180 13.83 -16.18 17.01
CA GLU A 180 13.32 -16.71 15.75
C GLU A 180 13.04 -15.59 14.73
N ARG A 181 12.39 -14.50 15.17
CA ARG A 181 12.19 -13.31 14.35
C ARG A 181 13.51 -12.75 13.83
N ASP A 182 14.51 -12.61 14.70
CA ASP A 182 15.80 -12.05 14.34
C ASP A 182 16.54 -12.98 13.36
N SER A 183 16.46 -14.30 13.57
CA SER A 183 16.98 -15.29 12.63
C SER A 183 16.32 -15.20 11.25
N CYS A 184 14.99 -15.08 11.19
CA CYS A 184 14.24 -14.88 9.94
C CYS A 184 14.64 -13.59 9.22
N ASN A 185 14.88 -12.51 9.96
CA ASN A 185 15.34 -11.24 9.38
C ASN A 185 16.75 -11.36 8.81
N GLU A 186 17.66 -12.03 9.52
CA GLU A 186 19.04 -12.26 9.06
C GLU A 186 19.11 -13.16 7.82
N SER A 187 18.27 -14.20 7.76
CA SER A 187 18.18 -15.13 6.63
C SER A 187 17.36 -14.56 5.46
N GLY A 188 16.57 -13.51 5.68
CA GLY A 188 15.62 -12.97 4.72
C GLY A 188 14.42 -13.90 4.45
N SER A 189 14.07 -14.75 5.41
CA SER A 189 12.89 -15.63 5.33
C SER A 189 11.66 -15.04 6.03
N GLU A 190 10.49 -15.50 5.60
CA GLU A 190 9.22 -15.20 6.25
C GLU A 190 9.16 -15.84 7.65
N PHE A 191 8.74 -15.06 8.64
CA PHE A 191 8.52 -15.57 9.99
C PHE A 191 7.42 -16.63 10.00
N TYR A 192 7.69 -17.73 10.69
CA TYR A 192 6.74 -18.80 10.95
C TYR A 192 6.95 -19.30 12.37
N CYS A 193 5.87 -19.41 13.13
CA CYS A 193 5.90 -20.03 14.45
C CYS A 193 4.61 -20.81 14.68
N SER A 194 4.76 -22.01 15.23
CA SER A 194 3.66 -22.88 15.62
C SER A 194 3.87 -23.32 17.06
N LEU A 195 2.84 -23.16 17.88
CA LEU A 195 2.82 -23.52 19.30
C LEU A 195 1.75 -24.58 19.51
N GLU A 196 2.09 -25.59 20.30
CA GLU A 196 1.16 -26.61 20.80
C GLU A 196 0.86 -26.35 22.28
N ASP A 197 -0.26 -26.87 22.77
CA ASP A 197 -0.74 -26.76 24.15
C ASP A 197 0.37 -27.01 25.20
N ASP A 198 1.15 -28.08 25.03
CA ASP A 198 2.25 -28.44 25.93
C ASP A 198 3.32 -27.35 26.09
N SER A 199 3.46 -26.46 25.09
CA SER A 199 4.44 -25.37 25.10
C SER A 199 3.94 -24.12 25.84
N VAL A 200 2.62 -23.97 25.95
CA VAL A 200 1.95 -22.79 26.51
C VAL A 200 0.68 -23.23 27.24
N PRO A 201 0.81 -23.96 28.36
CA PRO A 201 -0.33 -24.61 29.04
C PRO A 201 -1.35 -23.63 29.65
N TRP A 202 -1.03 -22.33 29.68
CA TRP A 202 -1.92 -21.26 30.12
C TRP A 202 -2.78 -20.67 28.99
N ALA A 203 -2.50 -21.04 27.73
CA ALA A 203 -3.19 -20.48 26.59
C ALA A 203 -4.40 -21.35 26.20
N ASP A 204 -5.50 -20.70 25.84
CA ASP A 204 -6.75 -21.37 25.52
C ASP A 204 -6.78 -21.79 24.04
N PHE A 205 -5.90 -22.73 23.69
CA PHE A 205 -5.83 -23.42 22.40
C PHE A 205 -5.07 -24.74 22.49
N LYS A 206 -5.40 -25.66 21.59
CA LYS A 206 -4.61 -26.86 21.33
C LYS A 206 -3.38 -26.56 20.47
N SER A 207 -3.57 -25.76 19.43
CA SER A 207 -2.47 -25.30 18.59
C SER A 207 -2.72 -23.90 18.07
N PHE A 208 -1.64 -23.13 17.93
CA PHE A 208 -1.68 -21.79 17.39
C PHE A 208 -0.49 -21.53 16.47
N GLU A 209 -0.78 -21.19 15.23
CA GLU A 209 0.21 -20.90 14.19
C GLU A 209 0.09 -19.44 13.76
N VAL A 210 1.23 -18.78 13.58
CA VAL A 210 1.34 -17.45 12.98
C VAL A 210 2.43 -17.47 11.92
N SER A 211 2.09 -16.99 10.72
CA SER A 211 3.01 -16.98 9.57
C SER A 211 2.92 -15.70 8.76
N VAL A 212 4.06 -15.29 8.19
CA VAL A 212 4.15 -14.21 7.20
C VAL A 212 4.01 -14.82 5.82
N GLU A 213 3.11 -14.27 5.01
CA GLU A 213 2.88 -14.71 3.63
C GLU A 213 3.19 -13.57 2.65
N LEU A 214 4.06 -13.84 1.66
CA LEU A 214 4.34 -12.92 0.56
C LEU A 214 3.25 -13.01 -0.51
N TRP A 215 2.62 -11.87 -0.79
CA TRP A 215 1.72 -11.70 -1.90
C TRP A 215 2.40 -10.95 -3.04
N ARG A 216 2.17 -11.43 -4.25
CA ARG A 216 2.57 -10.75 -5.48
C ARG A 216 1.31 -10.49 -6.29
N THR A 217 1.04 -9.22 -6.55
CA THR A 217 -0.12 -8.81 -7.33
C THR A 217 0.34 -8.38 -8.71
N GLU A 218 -0.25 -8.98 -9.73
CA GLU A 218 -0.04 -8.64 -11.13
C GLU A 218 -1.25 -7.84 -11.65
N GLY A 219 -0.96 -6.75 -12.37
CA GLY A 219 -1.99 -5.92 -13.01
C GLY A 219 -2.42 -4.67 -12.22
N PRO A 220 -3.24 -3.80 -12.84
CA PRO A 220 -3.77 -2.62 -12.17
C PRO A 220 -4.80 -3.04 -11.13
N ILE A 221 -4.43 -2.94 -9.86
CA ILE A 221 -5.37 -3.02 -8.74
C ILE A 221 -6.04 -1.64 -8.66
N ASN A 222 -7.33 -1.59 -8.99
CA ASN A 222 -8.20 -0.45 -8.68
C ASN A 222 -8.52 -0.46 -7.18
#